data_AF-A0A239D7X3-F1
#
_entry.id   AF-A0A239D7X3-F1
#
_cell.length_a   1.000
_cell.length_b   1.000
_cell.length_c   1.000
_cell.angle_alpha   90.00
_cell.angle_beta   90.00
_cell.angle_gamma   90.00
#
_symmetry.space_group_name_H-M   'P 1'
#
loop_
_entity.id
_entity.type
_entity.pdbx_description
1 polymer ?
#
loop_
_entity_poly.entity_id
_entity_poly.type
_entity_poly.pdbx_seq_one_letter_code
_entity_poly.pdbx_strand_id
1 'polypeptide(L)'
;MTVLAGFLTTQALLGDAGVSLIDPGVARTLVCGVLYAVLLLLFSMGVAALLRGSALAIGILVPLFFMVSGILLSIPATRTVAQFLPDVAGGFAMACRPTEGMLLTPLTGMTVLLAWVVAAAAGGYLALTRRDA
;
A
#
# COMPACT_ATOMS: atom_id res chain seq x y z
N MET A 1 -7.24 -6.20 10.80
CA MET A 1 -8.43 -6.93 11.28
C MET A 1 -9.25 -7.50 10.11
N THR A 2 -9.60 -6.71 9.09
CA THR A 2 -10.38 -7.17 7.91
C THR A 2 -9.73 -8.26 7.06
N VAL A 3 -8.40 -8.27 6.91
CA VAL A 3 -7.69 -9.28 6.11
C VAL A 3 -7.83 -10.69 6.69
N LEU A 4 -7.63 -10.84 8.01
CA LEU A 4 -7.78 -12.12 8.70
C LEU A 4 -9.25 -12.57 8.69
N ALA A 5 -10.19 -11.66 8.92
CA ALA A 5 -11.61 -11.95 8.88
C ALA A 5 -12.06 -12.40 7.48
N GLY A 6 -11.61 -11.71 6.42
CA GLY A 6 -11.87 -12.09 5.03
C GLY A 6 -11.31 -13.48 4.72
N PHE A 7 -10.05 -13.74 5.07
CA PHE A 7 -9.44 -15.06 4.89
C PHE A 7 -10.22 -16.18 5.59
N LEU A 8 -10.56 -15.99 6.87
CA LEU A 8 -11.32 -16.97 7.64
C LEU A 8 -12.72 -17.21 7.07
N THR A 9 -13.38 -16.15 6.57
CA THR A 9 -14.70 -16.26 5.93
C THR A 9 -14.62 -17.01 4.61
N THR A 10 -13.61 -16.71 3.78
CA THR A 10 -13.37 -17.42 2.52
C THR A 10 -13.03 -18.89 2.75
N GLN A 11 -12.25 -19.21 3.79
CA GLN A 11 -11.94 -20.59 4.17
C GLN A 11 -13.17 -21.35 4.67
N ALA A 12 -14.00 -20.70 5.48
CA ALA A 12 -15.26 -21.28 5.96
C ALA A 12 -16.23 -21.60 4.80
N LEU A 13 -16.19 -20.80 3.73
CA LEU A 13 -16.99 -21.03 2.52
C LEU A 13 -16.37 -22.09 1.57
N LEU A 14 -15.04 -22.27 1.58
CA LEU A 14 -14.33 -23.21 0.71
C LEU A 14 -14.30 -24.65 1.25
N GLY A 15 -14.52 -24.86 2.55
CA GLY A 15 -14.59 -26.20 3.14
C GLY A 15 -13.34 -27.03 2.86
N ASP A 16 -13.50 -28.24 2.31
CA ASP A 16 -12.41 -29.19 2.01
C ASP A 16 -11.45 -28.73 0.88
N ALA A 17 -11.79 -27.66 0.13
CA ALA A 17 -10.87 -27.01 -0.82
C ALA A 17 -10.01 -25.90 -0.15
N GLY A 18 -10.10 -25.77 1.17
CA GLY A 18 -9.42 -24.75 1.94
C GLY A 18 -7.91 -24.97 2.06
N VAL A 19 -7.15 -23.88 2.00
CA VAL A 19 -5.68 -23.89 2.11
C VAL A 19 -5.29 -23.79 3.59
N SER A 20 -4.37 -24.62 4.08
CA SER A 20 -3.93 -24.55 5.48
C SER A 20 -3.16 -23.25 5.75
N LEU A 21 -3.32 -22.67 6.94
CA LEU A 21 -2.51 -21.52 7.41
C LEU A 21 -1.00 -21.83 7.40
N ILE A 22 -0.65 -23.11 7.41
CA ILE A 22 0.72 -23.65 7.47
C ILE A 22 1.23 -24.00 6.06
N ASP A 23 0.40 -23.88 5.02
CA ASP A 23 0.83 -24.18 3.66
C ASP A 23 1.96 -23.23 3.23
N PRO A 24 2.96 -23.74 2.47
CA PRO A 24 4.09 -22.94 2.02
C PRO A 24 3.63 -21.69 1.27
N GLY A 25 3.88 -20.52 1.86
CA GLY A 25 3.57 -19.21 1.27
C GLY A 25 2.34 -18.50 1.83
N VAL A 26 1.43 -19.18 2.53
CA VAL A 26 0.21 -18.55 3.10
C VAL A 26 0.56 -17.57 4.20
N ALA A 27 1.37 -18.00 5.18
CA ALA A 27 1.84 -17.15 6.27
C ALA A 27 2.60 -15.92 5.75
N ARG A 28 3.42 -16.08 4.71
CA ARG A 28 4.14 -14.97 4.07
C ARG A 28 3.18 -13.98 3.42
N THR A 29 2.17 -14.47 2.70
CA THR A 29 1.16 -13.62 2.04
C THR A 29 0.36 -12.84 3.06
N LEU A 30 0.00 -13.47 4.19
CA LEU A 30 -0.68 -12.81 5.30
C LEU A 30 0.18 -11.71 5.93
N VAL A 31 1.46 -11.98 6.20
CA VAL A 31 2.39 -10.99 6.76
C VAL A 31 2.57 -9.81 5.80
N CYS A 32 2.82 -10.06 4.52
CA CYS A 32 2.92 -9.01 3.51
C CYS A 32 1.62 -8.19 3.43
N GLY A 33 0.46 -8.85 3.52
CA GLY A 33 -0.82 -8.17 3.45
C GLY A 33 -1.12 -7.28 4.66
N VAL A 34 -0.79 -7.75 5.86
CA VAL A 34 -0.91 -6.96 7.09
C VAL A 34 0.07 -5.78 7.07
N LEU A 35 1.33 -6.02 6.69
CA LEU A 35 2.35 -4.98 6.65
C LEU A 35 2.00 -3.89 5.65
N TYR A 36 1.51 -4.26 4.46
CA TYR A 36 1.02 -3.31 3.46
C TYR A 36 -0.11 -2.43 4.01
N ALA A 37 -1.14 -3.03 4.60
CA ALA A 37 -2.28 -2.30 5.15
C ALA A 37 -1.84 -1.32 6.26
N VAL A 38 -0.91 -1.72 7.13
CA VAL A 38 -0.36 -0.86 8.18
C VAL A 38 0.44 0.30 7.59
N LEU A 39 1.33 0.05 6.62
CA LEU A 39 2.11 1.11 5.98
C LEU A 39 1.21 2.10 5.24
N LEU A 40 0.20 1.62 4.54
CA LEU A 40 -0.74 2.48 3.82
C LEU A 40 -1.58 3.33 4.78
N LEU A 41 -1.97 2.77 5.93
CA LEU A 41 -2.64 3.51 7.00
C LEU A 41 -1.75 4.64 7.53
N LEU A 42 -0.48 4.33 7.86
CA LEU A 42 0.49 5.31 8.35
C LEU A 42 0.75 6.42 7.33
N PHE A 43 0.89 6.06 6.05
CA PHE A 43 1.02 7.03 4.96
C PHE A 43 -0.19 7.97 4.90
N SER A 44 -1.40 7.40 4.86
CA SER A 44 -2.65 8.18 4.79
C SER A 44 -2.81 9.11 5.99
N MET A 45 -2.43 8.64 7.18
CA MET A 45 -2.45 9.44 8.41
C MET A 45 -1.43 10.59 8.35
N GLY A 46 -0.21 10.34 7.86
CA GLY A 46 0.80 11.37 7.65
C GLY A 46 0.34 12.44 6.65
N VAL A 47 -0.28 12.01 5.54
CA VAL A 47 -0.86 12.92 4.53
C VAL A 47 -2.03 13.71 5.13
N ALA A 48 -2.91 13.10 5.91
CA ALA A 48 -4.00 13.80 6.58
C ALA A 48 -3.50 14.82 7.61
N ALA A 49 -2.44 14.51 8.35
CA ALA A 49 -1.78 15.44 9.26
C ALA A 49 -1.15 16.62 8.50
N LEU A 50 -0.47 16.34 7.38
CA LEU A 50 0.11 17.35 6.50
C LEU A 50 -0.95 18.27 5.88
N LEU A 51 -2.05 17.71 5.39
CA LEU A 51 -3.15 18.44 4.74
C LEU A 51 -4.15 19.04 5.73
N ARG A 52 -3.99 18.75 7.03
CA ARG A 52 -4.83 19.29 8.12
C ARG A 52 -6.32 18.91 8.01
N GLY A 53 -6.62 17.75 7.41
CA GLY A 53 -7.99 17.26 7.29
C GLY A 53 -8.11 15.92 6.57
N SER A 54 -8.88 15.00 7.15
CA SER A 54 -9.17 13.69 6.54
C SER A 54 -9.93 13.82 5.22
N ALA A 55 -10.86 14.78 5.12
CA ALA A 55 -11.60 15.05 3.89
C ALA A 55 -10.69 15.51 2.74
N LEU A 56 -9.71 16.37 3.02
CA LEU A 56 -8.72 16.82 2.02
C LEU A 56 -7.80 15.67 1.60
N ALA A 57 -7.36 14.84 2.55
CA ALA A 57 -6.57 13.67 2.24
C ALA A 57 -7.31 12.69 1.34
N ILE A 58 -8.57 12.34 1.65
CA ILE A 58 -9.38 11.46 0.80
C ILE A 58 -9.59 12.09 -0.58
N GLY A 59 -9.94 13.38 -0.63
CA GLY A 59 -10.17 14.10 -1.89
C GLY A 59 -8.97 14.14 -2.83
N ILE A 60 -7.74 14.03 -2.30
CA ILE A 60 -6.51 13.99 -3.10
C ILE A 60 -6.07 12.56 -3.37
N LEU A 61 -6.04 11.70 -2.33
CA LEU A 61 -5.50 10.35 -2.42
C LEU A 61 -6.36 9.45 -3.33
N VAL A 62 -7.68 9.59 -3.30
CA VAL A 62 -8.57 8.77 -4.15
C VAL A 62 -8.29 9.00 -5.65
N PRO A 63 -8.40 10.23 -6.19
CA PRO A 63 -8.09 10.44 -7.61
C PRO A 63 -6.62 10.17 -7.95
N LEU A 64 -5.68 10.42 -7.02
CA LEU A 64 -4.28 10.09 -7.23
C LEU A 64 -4.08 8.58 -7.44
N PHE A 65 -4.60 7.75 -6.53
CA PHE A 65 -4.40 6.31 -6.57
C PHE A 65 -5.20 5.64 -7.69
N PHE A 66 -6.44 6.07 -7.91
CA PHE A 66 -7.31 5.36 -8.84
C PHE A 66 -7.25 5.90 -10.28
N MET A 67 -7.12 7.21 -10.48
CA MET A 67 -7.02 7.79 -11.83
C MET A 67 -5.56 7.96 -12.27
N VAL A 68 -4.78 8.72 -11.50
CA VAL A 68 -3.44 9.15 -11.95
C VAL A 68 -2.52 7.95 -12.13
N SER A 69 -2.46 7.06 -11.14
CA SER A 69 -1.67 5.83 -11.25
C SER A 69 -2.13 4.93 -12.39
N GLY A 70 -3.45 4.77 -12.58
CA GLY A 70 -4.02 3.96 -13.67
C GLY A 70 -3.65 4.49 -15.06
N ILE A 71 -3.72 5.82 -15.25
CA ILE A 71 -3.33 6.48 -16.50
C ILE A 71 -1.82 6.31 -16.74
N LEU A 72 -0.98 6.58 -15.73
CA LEU A 72 0.47 6.50 -15.84
C LEU A 72 0.98 5.07 -16.13
N LEU A 73 0.30 4.04 -15.62
CA LEU A 73 0.61 2.63 -15.90
C LEU A 73 0.23 2.19 -17.32
N SER A 74 -0.78 2.85 -17.90
CA SER A 74 -1.29 2.58 -19.24
C SER A 74 -0.39 3.15 -20.34
N ILE A 75 0.42 4.17 -20.01
CA ILE A 75 1.34 4.82 -20.95
C ILE A 75 2.75 4.20 -20.78
N PRO A 76 3.35 3.59 -21.83
CA PRO A 76 4.65 2.92 -21.74
C PRO A 76 5.79 3.81 -21.22
N ALA A 77 5.81 5.09 -21.62
CA ALA A 77 6.85 6.04 -21.22
C ALA A 77 6.83 6.37 -19.73
N THR A 78 5.67 6.35 -19.09
CA THR A 78 5.49 6.72 -17.67
C THR A 78 5.36 5.53 -16.74
N ARG A 79 5.16 4.32 -17.27
CA ARG A 79 5.02 3.07 -16.50
C ARG A 79 6.17 2.86 -15.51
N THR A 80 7.41 3.16 -15.92
CA THR A 80 8.60 3.02 -15.08
C THR A 80 8.63 3.99 -13.90
N VAL A 81 7.97 5.14 -13.99
CA VAL A 81 7.85 6.09 -12.88
C VAL A 81 6.63 5.74 -12.03
N ALA A 82 5.55 5.28 -12.67
CA ALA A 82 4.30 4.91 -12.01
C ALA A 82 4.49 3.84 -10.93
N GLN A 83 5.41 2.90 -11.12
CA GLN A 83 5.75 1.87 -10.13
C GLN A 83 6.30 2.43 -8.80
N PHE A 84 6.74 3.68 -8.75
CA PHE A 84 7.22 4.34 -7.52
C PHE A 84 6.14 5.16 -6.80
N LEU A 85 4.93 5.26 -7.37
CA LEU A 85 3.78 5.82 -6.67
C LEU A 85 3.41 4.93 -5.48
N PRO A 86 2.98 5.50 -4.33
CA PRO A 86 2.79 4.75 -3.09
C PRO A 86 1.73 3.64 -3.20
N ASP A 87 0.68 3.84 -3.99
CA ASP A 87 -0.37 2.84 -4.26
C ASP A 87 0.14 1.69 -5.14
N VAL A 88 0.89 2.00 -6.19
CA VAL A 88 1.44 1.01 -7.11
C VAL A 88 2.57 0.22 -6.44
N ALA A 89 3.50 0.90 -5.77
CA ALA A 89 4.58 0.29 -5.00
C ALA A 89 4.04 -0.61 -3.88
N GLY A 90 2.96 -0.16 -3.23
CA GLY A 90 2.21 -0.93 -2.25
C GLY A 90 1.53 -2.17 -2.84
N GLY A 91 0.94 -2.05 -4.03
CA GLY A 91 0.39 -3.18 -4.78
C GLY A 91 1.44 -4.24 -5.13
N PHE A 92 2.68 -3.84 -5.41
CA PHE A 92 3.77 -4.81 -5.63
C PHE A 92 4.22 -5.54 -4.37
N ALA A 93 4.03 -4.95 -3.18
CA ALA A 93 4.25 -5.67 -1.92
C ALA A 93 3.24 -6.82 -1.72
N MET A 94 2.03 -6.69 -2.29
CA MET A 94 1.00 -7.75 -2.31
C MET A 94 1.27 -8.82 -3.38
N ALA A 95 1.93 -8.45 -4.48
CA ALA A 95 2.34 -9.40 -5.51
C ALA A 95 3.48 -10.30 -4.98
N CYS A 96 3.14 -11.37 -4.26
CA CYS A 96 4.10 -12.35 -3.74
C CYS A 96 4.88 -13.12 -4.82
N ARG A 97 4.65 -12.83 -6.11
CA ARG A 97 5.43 -13.31 -7.25
C ARG A 97 5.96 -12.11 -8.04
N PRO A 98 7.20 -12.18 -8.54
CA PRO A 98 7.67 -11.19 -9.51
C PRO A 98 6.73 -11.21 -10.72
N THR A 99 6.09 -10.08 -11.00
CA THR A 99 5.30 -9.89 -12.21
C THR A 99 6.28 -9.78 -13.38
N GLU A 100 6.16 -10.64 -14.38
CA GLU A 100 7.02 -10.60 -15.57
C GLU A 100 6.94 -9.20 -16.24
N GLY A 101 8.09 -8.56 -16.43
CA GLY A 101 8.19 -7.23 -17.07
C GLY A 101 8.19 -6.02 -16.14
N MET A 102 8.27 -6.20 -14.81
CA MET A 102 8.40 -5.09 -13.85
C MET A 102 9.75 -5.10 -13.11
N LEU A 103 10.30 -3.90 -12.89
CA LEU A 103 11.61 -3.70 -12.25
C LEU A 103 11.54 -3.87 -10.72
N LEU A 104 10.37 -3.64 -10.12
CA LEU A 104 10.19 -3.75 -8.67
C LEU A 104 9.95 -5.20 -8.26
N THR A 105 10.88 -5.74 -7.47
CA THR A 105 10.64 -6.95 -6.69
C THR A 105 9.74 -6.64 -5.49
N PRO A 106 9.05 -7.63 -4.89
CA PRO A 106 8.09 -7.40 -3.82
C PRO A 106 8.68 -6.67 -2.60
N LEU A 107 9.95 -6.94 -2.29
CA LEU A 107 10.70 -6.24 -1.23
C LEU A 107 10.99 -4.77 -1.59
N THR A 108 11.26 -4.49 -2.86
CA THR A 108 11.59 -3.13 -3.32
C THR A 108 10.36 -2.21 -3.24
N GLY A 109 9.17 -2.71 -3.61
CA GLY A 109 7.91 -1.97 -3.44
C GLY A 109 7.63 -1.59 -1.99
N MET A 110 7.91 -2.49 -1.05
CA MET A 110 7.83 -2.23 0.39
C MET A 110 8.77 -1.12 0.86
N THR A 111 10.01 -1.10 0.38
CA THR A 111 10.97 -0.05 0.76
C THR A 111 10.56 1.32 0.22
N VAL A 112 9.99 1.38 -0.99
CA VAL A 112 9.49 2.63 -1.58
C VAL A 112 8.30 3.15 -0.79
N LEU A 113 7.35 2.29 -0.43
CA LEU A 113 6.22 2.69 0.42
C LEU A 113 6.69 3.16 1.80
N LEU A 114 7.67 2.49 2.40
CA LEU A 114 8.25 2.92 3.67
C LEU A 114 8.88 4.32 3.58
N ALA A 115 9.60 4.61 2.48
CA ALA A 115 10.15 5.94 2.25
C ALA A 115 9.04 7.01 2.16
N TRP A 116 7.93 6.71 1.48
CA TRP A 116 6.76 7.59 1.43
C TRP A 116 6.12 7.80 2.80
N VAL A 117 6.01 6.74 3.62
CA VAL A 117 5.50 6.84 5.00
C VAL A 117 6.38 7.80 5.81
N VAL A 118 7.70 7.64 5.75
CA VAL A 118 8.64 8.51 6.47
C VAL A 118 8.53 9.96 5.99
N ALA A 119 8.43 10.19 4.67
CA ALA A 119 8.27 11.53 4.11
C ALA A 119 6.96 12.19 4.56
N ALA A 120 5.84 11.45 4.52
CA ALA A 120 4.52 11.95 4.94
C ALA A 120 4.49 12.22 6.45
N ALA A 121 5.07 11.34 7.27
CA ALA A 121 5.15 11.52 8.71
C ALA A 121 6.04 12.72 9.09
N ALA A 122 7.20 12.88 8.45
CA ALA A 122 8.08 14.03 8.67
C ALA A 122 7.41 15.33 8.24
N GLY A 123 6.73 15.35 7.08
CA GLY A 123 5.95 16.49 6.62
C GLY A 123 4.83 16.86 7.58
N GLY A 124 4.06 15.88 8.05
CA GLY A 124 3.02 16.07 9.05
C GLY A 124 3.57 16.61 10.38
N TYR A 125 4.68 16.03 10.88
CA TYR A 125 5.35 16.49 12.10
C TYR A 125 5.86 17.94 11.96
N LEU A 126 6.49 18.29 10.85
CA LEU A 126 6.95 19.67 10.57
C LEU A 126 5.78 20.66 10.46
N ALA A 127 4.69 20.25 9.82
CA ALA A 127 3.49 21.08 9.70
C ALA A 127 2.82 21.34 11.06
N LEU A 128 2.94 20.38 12.00
CA LEU A 128 2.49 20.53 13.38
C LEU A 128 3.46 21.39 14.20
N THR A 129 4.76 21.10 14.20
CA THR A 129 5.76 21.83 15.01
C THR A 129 5.95 23.29 14.57
N ARG A 130 5.85 23.60 13.27
CA ARG A 130 5.86 25.01 12.80
C ARG A 130 4.62 25.80 13.23
N ARG A 131 3.60 25.15 13.79
CA ARG A 131 2.41 25.83 14.33
C ARG A 131 2.44 26.01 15.84
N ASP A 132 3.28 25.24 16.55
CA ASP A 132 3.42 25.35 18.00
C ASP A 132 4.50 26.36 18.42
N ALA A 133 5.25 26.91 17.45
CA ALA A 133 6.19 28.03 17.62
C ALA A 133 5.59 29.32 17.05
#